data_AF-A0A399ZZP8-F1
#
_entry.id   AF-A0A399ZZP8-F1
#
_cell.length_a   1.000
_cell.length_b   1.000
_cell.length_c   1.000
_cell.angle_alpha   90.00
_cell.angle_beta   90.00
_cell.angle_gamma   90.00
#
_symmetry.space_group_name_H-M   'P 1'
#
loop_
_entity.id
_entity.type
_entity.pdbx_description
1 polymer ?
#
loop_
_entity_poly.entity_id
_entity_poly.type
_entity_poly.pdbx_seq_one_letter_code
_entity_poly.pdbx_strand_id
1 'polypeptide(L)' 'MKRSTFWGLFWVTLAALYLFVPLWGAFDFSLRAERDVIGVAAYTRAFADDDFWRTFIFS' A
#
# COMPACT_ATOMS: atom_id res chain seq x y z
N MET A 1 -24.18 -23.79 1.24
CA MET A 1 -24.22 -22.46 1.92
C MET A 1 -25.49 -21.73 1.47
N LYS A 2 -26.26 -21.10 2.37
CA LYS A 2 -27.47 -20.34 1.97
C LYS A 2 -27.06 -19.25 0.97
N ARG A 3 -27.79 -19.10 -0.15
CA ARG A 3 -27.46 -18.17 -1.26
C ARG A 3 -27.17 -16.73 -0.78
N SER A 4 -27.82 -16.26 0.29
CA SER A 4 -27.55 -14.91 0.84
C SER A 4 -26.18 -14.78 1.49
N THR A 5 -25.68 -15.83 2.16
CA THR A 5 -24.34 -15.83 2.78
C THR A 5 -23.24 -15.78 1.73
N PHE A 6 -23.43 -16.47 0.60
CA PHE A 6 -22.47 -16.42 -0.51
C PHE A 6 -22.40 -15.03 -1.14
N TRP A 7 -23.55 -14.38 -1.34
CA TRP A 7 -23.59 -13.02 -1.90
C TRP A 7 -22.96 -11.99 -0.97
N GLY A 8 -23.17 -12.10 0.34
CA GLY A 8 -22.48 -11.25 1.32
C GLY A 8 -20.96 -11.43 1.27
N LEU A 9 -20.49 -12.69 1.24
CA LEU A 9 -19.04 -12.98 1.18
C LEU A 9 -18.40 -12.46 -0.11
N PHE A 10 -19.12 -12.55 -1.24
CA PHE A 10 -18.66 -12.01 -2.52
C PHE A 10 -18.38 -10.51 -2.42
N TRP A 11 -19.34 -9.72 -1.93
CA TRP A 11 -19.17 -8.26 -1.82
C TRP A 11 -18.11 -7.85 -0.80
N VAL A 12 -18.02 -8.55 0.33
CA VAL A 12 -16.95 -8.30 1.32
C VAL A 12 -15.58 -8.59 0.71
N THR A 13 -15.43 -9.69 -0.02
CA THR A 13 -14.18 -10.04 -0.69
C THR A 13 -13.84 -9.02 -1.77
N LEU A 14 -14.84 -8.59 -2.56
CA LEU A 14 -14.65 -7.57 -3.60
C LEU A 14 -14.18 -6.24 -3.00
N ALA A 15 -14.83 -5.78 -1.92
CA ALA A 15 -14.45 -4.55 -1.23
C ALA A 15 -13.05 -4.66 -0.62
N ALA A 16 -12.72 -5.81 -0.02
CA ALA A 16 -11.38 -6.07 0.49
C ALA A 16 -10.35 -6.03 -0.64
N LEU A 17 -10.56 -6.73 -1.76
CA LEU A 17 -9.65 -6.69 -2.90
C LEU A 17 -9.49 -5.29 -3.48
N TYR A 18 -10.59 -4.54 -3.62
CA TYR A 18 -10.57 -3.16 -4.09
C TYR A 18 -9.66 -2.26 -3.24
N LEU A 19 -9.60 -2.48 -1.93
CA LEU A 19 -8.72 -1.73 -1.02
C LEU A 19 -7.30 -2.32 -0.96
N PHE A 20 -7.16 -3.63 -0.84
CA PHE A 20 -5.88 -4.30 -0.60
C PHE A 20 -4.99 -4.34 -1.83
N VAL A 21 -5.54 -4.50 -3.03
CA VAL A 21 -4.75 -4.56 -4.27
C VAL A 21 -3.95 -3.28 -4.50
N PRO A 22 -4.54 -2.06 -4.46
CA PRO A 22 -3.76 -0.83 -4.64
C PRO A 22 -2.78 -0.59 -3.49
N LEU A 23 -3.15 -0.93 -2.24
CA LEU A 23 -2.22 -0.82 -1.10
C LEU A 23 -1.01 -1.74 -1.25
N TRP A 24 -1.23 -2.98 -1.69
CA TRP A 24 -0.15 -3.91 -1.98
C TRP A 24 0.74 -3.40 -3.12
N GLY A 25 0.15 -2.85 -4.17
CA GLY A 25 0.90 -2.23 -5.27
C GLY A 25 1.74 -1.04 -4.81
N ALA A 26 1.18 -0.17 -3.96
CA ALA A 26 1.91 0.96 -3.39
C ALA A 26 3.08 0.50 -2.48
N PHE A 27 2.87 -0.58 -1.72
CA PHE A 27 3.90 -1.18 -0.88
C PHE A 27 5.02 -1.85 -1.70
N ASP A 28 4.69 -2.61 -2.74
CA ASP A 28 5.70 -3.19 -3.63
C ASP A 28 6.47 -2.09 -4.39
N PHE A 29 5.77 -1.04 -4.83
CA PHE A 29 6.39 0.13 -5.45
C PHE A 29 7.35 0.86 -4.49
N SER A 30 6.97 1.05 -3.22
CA SER A 30 7.83 1.73 -2.24
C SER A 30 9.11 0.94 -1.94
N LEU A 31 9.08 -0.39 -2.07
CA LEU A 31 10.25 -1.24 -1.91
C LEU A 31 11.14 -1.31 -3.17
N ARG A 32 10.60 -1.00 -4.35
CA ARG A 32 11.31 -1.03 -5.64
C ARG A 32 11.80 0.34 -6.06
N ALA A 33 12.42 1.04 -5.11
CA ALA A 33 13.02 2.36 -5.33
C ALA A 33 14.21 2.32 -6.32
N GLU A 34 14.75 1.13 -6.57
CA GLU A 34 15.80 0.85 -7.53
C GLU A 34 15.32 -0.26 -8.48
N ARG A 35 15.72 -0.16 -9.74
CA ARG A 35 15.29 -1.10 -10.78
C ARG A 35 15.78 -2.51 -10.44
N ASP A 36 14.87 -3.47 -10.47
CA ASP A 36 15.14 -4.89 -10.22
C ASP A 36 15.69 -5.21 -8.82
N VAL A 37 15.58 -4.28 -7.86
CA VAL A 37 16.02 -4.44 -6.47
C VAL A 37 14.84 -4.23 -5.52
N ILE A 38 14.62 -5.20 -4.63
CA ILE A 38 13.71 -5.04 -3.49
C ILE A 38 14.55 -4.53 -2.32
N GLY A 39 14.21 -3.36 -1.79
CA GLY A 39 14.95 -2.77 -0.69
C GLY A 39 14.21 -1.61 -0.02
N VAL A 40 14.90 -0.93 0.90
CA VAL A 40 14.33 0.20 1.66
C VAL A 40 14.92 1.55 1.26
N ALA A 41 15.54 1.62 0.09
CA ALA A 41 16.27 2.82 -0.36
C ALA A 41 15.38 4.06 -0.48
N ALA A 42 14.10 3.91 -0.86
CA ALA A 42 13.14 5.01 -0.83
C ALA A 42 12.96 5.60 0.57
N TYR A 43 12.88 4.75 1.60
CA TYR A 43 12.74 5.19 2.99
C TYR A 43 14.00 5.88 3.48
N THR A 44 15.18 5.35 3.15
CA THR A 44 16.46 6.00 3.49
C THR A 44 16.56 7.40 2.89
N ARG A 45 16.14 7.56 1.62
CA ARG A 45 16.13 8.87 0.95
C ARG A 45 15.10 9.82 1.58
N ALA A 46 13.89 9.35 1.84
CA ALA A 46 12.83 10.15 2.44
C ALA A 46 13.19 10.63 3.85
N PHE A 47 13.74 9.75 4.70
CA PHE A 47 14.10 10.13 6.07
C PHE A 47 15.37 10.98 6.17
N ALA A 48 16.21 10.99 5.12
CA ALA A 48 17.35 11.88 5.02
C ALA A 48 16.99 13.29 4.51
N ASP A 49 15.74 13.51 4.09
CA ASP A 49 15.24 14.79 3.59
C ASP A 49 14.54 15.58 4.71
N ASP A 50 15.07 16.76 5.05
CA ASP A 50 14.50 17.64 6.08
C ASP A 50 13.12 18.19 5.67
N ASP A 51 12.87 18.39 4.38
CA ASP A 51 11.58 18.88 3.88
C ASP A 51 10.50 17.80 3.98
N PHE A 52 10.88 16.52 3.84
CA PHE A 52 9.99 15.40 4.12
C PHE A 52 9.47 15.44 5.56
N TRP A 53 10.35 15.66 6.55
CA TRP A 53 9.92 15.76 7.96
C TRP A 53 9.02 16.96 8.23
N ARG A 54 9.33 18.11 7.63
CA ARG A 54 8.49 19.32 7.76
C ARG A 54 7.09 19.06 7.24
N THR A 55 6.98 18.49 6.05
CA THR A 55 5.66 18.21 5.45
C THR A 55 4.94 17.08 6.16
N PHE A 56 5.63 16.00 6.53
CA PHE A 56 5.01 14.83 7.17
C PHE A 56 4.46 15.12 8.57
N ILE A 57 5.10 15.99 9.36
CA ILE A 57 4.68 16.31 10.73
C ILE A 57 3.59 17.40 10.76
N PHE A 58 3.68 18.37 9.86
CA PHE A 58 2.83 19.57 9.92
C PHE A 58 1.68 19.58 8.89
N SER A 59 1.51 18.50 8.09
CA SER A 59 0.40 18.34 7.14
C SER A 59 -0.93 17.99 7.77
#